data_AF-A0A957V5B8-F1
#
_entry.id   AF-A0A957V5B8-F1
#
_cell.length_a   1.000
_cell.length_b   1.000
_cell.length_c   1.000
_cell.angle_alpha   90.00
_cell.angle_beta   90.00
_cell.angle_gamma   90.00
#
_symmetry.space_group_name_H-M   'P 1'
#
loop_
_entity.id
_entity.type
_entity.pdbx_description
1 polymer ?
#
loop_
_entity_poly.entity_id
_entity_poly.type
_entity_poly.pdbx_seq_one_letter_code
_entity_poly.pdbx_strand_id
1 'polypeptide(L)'
;AFATGRSPAKGAVAVTTGITQVLNRDELAGVIAHELAHIKNRDTLISSIAATIAGAISMIADMAIWSMIFGGGDEEEGGGGFLMLFLAPIAALIIQMAISRSREFVADAEGARILGDPQPLADALRKIESSVKQRPMEVQPATSHLYIINPVFGGLAGLFSTHPATDKRIAKLQEMRGQFKPEMKAAVA
;
A
#
# COMPACT_ATOMS: atom_id res chain seq x y z
N ALA A 1 6.27 5.07 9.38
CA ALA A 1 5.63 6.39 9.21
C ALA A 1 4.31 6.15 8.48
N PHE A 2 3.36 7.05 8.60
CA PHE A 2 2.15 7.02 7.77
C PHE A 2 1.62 8.44 7.55
N ALA A 3 1.06 8.68 6.37
CA ALA A 3 0.33 9.88 6.02
C ALA A 3 -1.16 9.78 6.40
N THR A 4 -1.73 10.89 6.83
CA THR A 4 -3.18 11.04 7.05
C THR A 4 -3.65 12.45 6.70
N GLY A 5 -4.95 12.60 6.46
CA GLY A 5 -5.59 13.88 6.19
C GLY A 5 -6.51 13.87 4.97
N ARG A 6 -7.32 14.92 4.88
CA ARG A 6 -8.42 15.03 3.89
C ARG A 6 -8.04 15.75 2.60
N SER A 7 -6.90 16.44 2.59
CA SER A 7 -6.39 17.14 1.42
C SER A 7 -4.90 17.45 1.57
N PRO A 8 -4.19 17.77 0.47
CA PRO A 8 -2.80 18.22 0.53
C PRO A 8 -2.57 19.41 1.47
N ALA A 9 -3.56 20.31 1.58
CA ALA A 9 -3.49 21.47 2.47
C ALA A 9 -3.74 21.14 3.96
N LYS A 10 -4.26 19.94 4.25
CA LYS A 10 -4.68 19.50 5.60
C LYS A 10 -4.27 18.04 5.81
N GLY A 11 -3.00 17.77 5.56
CA GLY A 11 -2.34 16.48 5.76
C GLY A 11 -1.33 16.52 6.89
N ALA A 12 -1.07 15.37 7.51
CA ALA A 12 -0.02 15.18 8.51
C ALA A 12 0.72 13.88 8.22
N VAL A 13 2.02 13.86 8.50
CA VAL A 13 2.85 12.67 8.44
C VAL A 13 3.27 12.33 9.87
N ALA A 14 2.93 11.13 10.32
CA ALA A 14 3.33 10.61 11.62
C ALA A 14 4.54 9.69 11.46
N VAL A 15 5.53 9.86 12.34
CA VAL A 15 6.78 9.10 12.34
C VAL A 15 6.91 8.42 13.71
N THR A 16 7.24 7.13 13.74
CA THR A 16 7.38 6.39 15.01
C THR A 16 8.76 6.65 15.63
N THR A 17 8.88 6.63 16.95
CA THR A 17 10.21 6.75 17.60
C THR A 17 11.17 5.63 17.17
N GLY A 18 10.64 4.44 16.87
CA GLY A 18 11.45 3.32 16.39
C GLY A 18 12.10 3.60 15.04
N ILE A 19 11.40 4.23 14.09
CA ILE A 19 11.97 4.49 12.76
C ILE A 19 13.06 5.58 12.83
N THR A 20 12.94 6.56 13.74
CA THR A 20 13.96 7.59 13.95
C THR A 20 15.24 7.05 14.60
N GLN A 21 15.17 5.87 15.23
CA GLN A 21 16.35 5.18 15.79
C GLN A 21 17.05 4.27 14.76
N VAL A 22 16.32 3.84 13.73
CA VAL A 22 16.83 2.91 12.69
C VAL A 22 17.39 3.68 11.48
N LEU A 23 16.75 4.77 11.09
CA LEU A 23 17.08 5.53 9.89
C LEU A 23 17.95 6.74 10.21
N ASN A 24 18.90 7.03 9.31
CA ASN A 24 19.59 8.31 9.31
C ASN A 24 18.70 9.42 8.73
N ARG A 25 19.20 10.66 8.74
CA ARG A 25 18.44 11.84 8.30
C ARG A 25 17.97 11.75 6.85
N ASP A 26 18.82 11.29 5.93
CA ASP A 26 18.50 11.23 4.50
C ASP A 26 17.50 10.12 4.21
N GLU A 27 17.67 8.96 4.85
CA GLU A 27 16.74 7.83 4.78
C GLU A 27 15.35 8.21 5.34
N LEU A 28 15.33 8.91 6.48
CA LEU A 28 14.08 9.42 7.05
C LEU A 28 13.43 10.46 6.13
N ALA A 29 14.22 11.34 5.51
CA ALA A 29 13.72 12.28 4.51
C ALA A 29 13.11 11.54 3.29
N GLY A 30 13.71 10.44 2.85
CA GLY A 30 13.15 9.57 1.82
C GLY A 30 11.79 8.99 2.20
N VAL A 31 11.65 8.45 3.42
CA VAL A 31 10.36 7.96 3.93
C VAL A 31 9.34 9.09 4.01
N ILE A 32 9.71 10.26 4.53
CA ILE A 32 8.79 11.40 4.61
C ILE A 32 8.37 11.87 3.21
N ALA A 33 9.29 11.91 2.24
CA ALA A 33 8.98 12.28 0.86
C ALA A 33 7.97 11.31 0.22
N HIS A 34 8.10 10.01 0.50
CA HIS A 34 7.13 8.99 0.10
C HIS A 34 5.74 9.25 0.73
N GLU A 35 5.66 9.50 2.03
CA GLU A 35 4.39 9.82 2.70
C GLU A 35 3.75 11.12 2.18
N LEU A 36 4.58 12.14 1.91
CA LEU A 36 4.12 13.38 1.28
C LEU A 36 3.57 13.14 -0.13
N ALA A 37 4.14 12.20 -0.89
CA ALA A 37 3.62 11.83 -2.19
C ALA A 37 2.22 11.20 -2.11
N HIS A 38 1.94 10.36 -1.11
CA HIS A 38 0.59 9.86 -0.87
C HIS A 38 -0.41 10.98 -0.58
N ILE A 39 -0.02 11.98 0.23
CA ILE A 39 -0.84 13.15 0.52
C ILE A 39 -1.10 13.96 -0.75
N LYS A 40 -0.03 14.27 -1.50
CA LYS A 40 -0.08 15.05 -2.75
C LYS A 40 -1.04 14.41 -3.75
N ASN A 41 -0.99 13.09 -3.89
CA ASN A 41 -1.75 12.35 -4.87
C ASN A 41 -3.12 11.85 -4.37
N ARG A 42 -3.47 12.15 -3.11
CA ARG A 42 -4.77 11.81 -2.48
C ARG A 42 -5.01 10.30 -2.37
N ASP A 43 -3.97 9.54 -2.05
CA ASP A 43 -4.00 8.08 -2.08
C ASP A 43 -4.94 7.50 -1.03
N THR A 44 -5.07 8.15 0.12
CA THR A 44 -6.05 7.82 1.16
C THR A 44 -7.47 7.89 0.62
N LEU A 45 -7.81 8.93 -0.18
CA LEU A 45 -9.13 9.09 -0.78
C LEU A 45 -9.39 8.00 -1.83
N ILE A 46 -8.42 7.79 -2.74
CA ILE A 46 -8.52 6.77 -3.80
C ILE A 46 -8.73 5.38 -3.18
N SER A 47 -7.94 5.04 -2.16
CA SER A 47 -8.02 3.75 -1.48
C SER A 47 -9.33 3.60 -0.72
N SER A 48 -9.84 4.67 -0.10
CA SER A 48 -11.14 4.65 0.59
C SER A 48 -12.31 4.44 -0.37
N ILE A 49 -12.29 5.10 -1.54
CA ILE A 49 -13.31 4.91 -2.57
C ILE A 49 -13.26 3.48 -3.11
N ALA A 50 -12.05 2.97 -3.44
CA ALA A 50 -11.87 1.60 -3.91
C ALA A 50 -12.36 0.56 -2.88
N ALA A 51 -12.02 0.76 -1.60
CA ALA A 51 -12.47 -0.10 -0.51
C ALA A 51 -13.99 -0.06 -0.32
N THR A 52 -14.61 1.11 -0.48
CA THR A 52 -16.07 1.27 -0.37
C THR A 52 -16.78 0.51 -1.49
N ILE A 53 -16.29 0.61 -2.73
CA ILE A 53 -16.85 -0.11 -3.88
C ILE A 53 -16.67 -1.63 -3.69
N ALA A 54 -15.47 -2.07 -3.29
CA ALA A 54 -15.22 -3.48 -3.02
C ALA A 54 -16.14 -4.02 -1.91
N GLY A 55 -16.30 -3.27 -0.82
CA GLY A 55 -17.21 -3.60 0.27
C GLY A 55 -18.66 -3.69 -0.18
N ALA A 56 -19.13 -2.76 -1.01
CA ALA A 56 -20.49 -2.80 -1.56
C ALA A 56 -20.73 -4.04 -2.43
N ILE A 57 -19.76 -4.42 -3.27
CA ILE A 57 -19.82 -5.63 -4.09
C ILE A 57 -19.87 -6.88 -3.20
N SER A 58 -19.03 -6.94 -2.17
CA SER A 58 -19.04 -8.04 -1.18
C SER A 58 -20.38 -8.12 -0.46
N MET A 59 -20.95 -7.00 -0.02
CA MET A 59 -22.26 -6.99 0.65
C MET A 59 -23.38 -7.53 -0.24
N ILE A 60 -23.41 -7.15 -1.53
CA ILE A 60 -24.41 -7.65 -2.47
C ILE A 60 -24.25 -9.16 -2.67
N ALA A 61 -23.02 -9.64 -2.80
CA ALA A 61 -22.74 -11.07 -2.94
C ALA A 61 -23.15 -11.84 -1.67
N ASP A 62 -22.79 -11.35 -0.48
CA ASP A 62 -23.18 -11.98 0.78
C ASP A 62 -24.71 -12.03 0.90
N MET A 63 -25.41 -10.93 0.61
CA MET A 63 -26.87 -10.90 0.63
C MET A 63 -27.49 -11.95 -0.31
N ALA A 64 -26.95 -12.11 -1.51
CA ALA A 64 -27.41 -13.12 -2.46
C ALA A 64 -27.11 -14.56 -1.99
N ILE A 65 -25.95 -14.82 -1.35
CA ILE A 65 -25.63 -16.11 -0.71
C ILE A 65 -26.65 -16.42 0.39
N TRP A 66 -26.88 -15.47 1.31
CA TRP A 66 -27.81 -15.66 2.43
C TRP A 66 -29.25 -15.82 1.94
N SER A 67 -29.69 -15.08 0.93
CA SER A 67 -31.03 -15.26 0.35
C SER A 67 -31.21 -16.63 -0.28
N MET A 68 -30.17 -17.22 -0.87
CA MET A 68 -30.26 -18.58 -1.42
C MET A 68 -30.32 -19.64 -0.32
N ILE A 69 -29.51 -19.50 0.74
CA ILE A 69 -29.45 -20.49 1.84
C ILE A 69 -30.73 -20.48 2.68
N PHE A 70 -31.33 -19.31 2.93
CA PHE A 70 -32.47 -19.15 3.84
C PHE A 70 -33.81 -18.88 3.15
N GLY A 71 -33.80 -18.53 1.85
CA GLY A 71 -34.98 -18.07 1.12
C GLY A 71 -35.80 -19.14 0.41
N GLY A 72 -35.33 -20.41 0.35
CA GLY A 72 -36.06 -21.56 -0.20
C GLY A 72 -36.75 -21.30 -1.54
N GLY A 73 -36.05 -21.46 -2.67
CA GLY A 73 -36.64 -21.26 -3.99
C GLY A 73 -35.90 -21.99 -5.12
N ASP A 74 -36.70 -22.81 -5.82
CA ASP A 74 -36.53 -23.67 -6.99
C ASP A 74 -35.20 -23.71 -7.78
N GLU A 75 -34.77 -24.95 -8.00
CA GLU A 75 -33.62 -25.40 -8.79
C GLU A 75 -33.83 -25.17 -10.30
N GLU A 76 -33.93 -23.93 -10.78
CA GLU A 76 -34.12 -23.74 -12.22
C GLU A 76 -33.49 -22.47 -12.80
N GLU A 77 -32.28 -22.08 -12.38
CA GLU A 77 -31.48 -21.15 -13.21
C GLU A 77 -29.95 -21.24 -12.98
N GLY A 78 -29.28 -21.94 -13.90
CA GLY A 78 -27.94 -21.61 -14.41
C GLY A 78 -26.76 -21.49 -13.43
N GLY A 79 -25.89 -22.50 -13.42
CA GLY A 79 -24.62 -22.51 -12.64
C GLY A 79 -23.64 -21.35 -12.92
N GLY A 80 -23.90 -20.48 -13.90
CA GLY A 80 -23.13 -19.25 -14.15
C GLY A 80 -23.37 -18.14 -13.12
N GLY A 81 -24.60 -17.99 -12.60
CA GLY A 81 -24.93 -16.97 -11.58
C GLY A 81 -24.31 -17.33 -10.23
N PHE A 82 -24.32 -18.61 -9.88
CA PHE A 82 -23.71 -19.14 -8.67
C PHE A 82 -22.19 -18.92 -8.64
N LEU A 83 -21.50 -19.12 -9.75
CA LEU A 83 -20.05 -18.90 -9.82
C LEU A 83 -19.69 -17.41 -9.67
N MET A 84 -20.48 -16.51 -10.26
CA MET A 84 -20.26 -15.07 -10.16
C MET A 84 -20.39 -14.51 -8.74
N LEU A 85 -21.19 -15.18 -7.91
CA LEU A 85 -21.37 -14.84 -6.49
C LEU A 85 -20.07 -14.92 -5.68
N PHE A 86 -19.21 -15.88 -6.03
CA PHE A 86 -17.88 -16.02 -5.43
C PHE A 86 -16.80 -15.24 -6.20
N LEU A 87 -16.89 -15.22 -7.54
CA LEU A 87 -15.88 -14.55 -8.36
C LEU A 87 -15.92 -13.02 -8.22
N ALA A 88 -17.09 -12.39 -8.08
CA ALA A 88 -17.19 -10.94 -8.04
C ALA A 88 -16.50 -10.31 -6.80
N PRO A 89 -16.72 -10.80 -5.55
CA PRO A 89 -15.98 -10.32 -4.38
C PRO A 89 -14.47 -10.55 -4.48
N ILE A 90 -14.05 -11.71 -4.99
CA ILE A 90 -12.63 -12.03 -5.18
C ILE A 90 -12.01 -11.09 -6.21
N ALA A 91 -12.68 -10.84 -7.33
CA ALA A 91 -12.22 -9.91 -8.35
C ALA A 91 -12.13 -8.48 -7.80
N ALA A 92 -13.13 -8.02 -7.04
CA ALA A 92 -13.12 -6.70 -6.40
C ALA A 92 -11.94 -6.55 -5.44
N LEU A 93 -11.66 -7.57 -4.63
CA LEU A 93 -10.51 -7.60 -3.74
C LEU A 93 -9.18 -7.54 -4.52
N ILE A 94 -9.04 -8.34 -5.59
CA ILE A 94 -7.85 -8.32 -6.44
C ILE A 94 -7.62 -6.94 -7.06
N ILE A 95 -8.67 -6.31 -7.59
CA ILE A 95 -8.59 -4.96 -8.16
C ILE A 95 -8.19 -3.95 -7.08
N GLN A 96 -8.79 -3.99 -5.90
CA GLN A 96 -8.44 -3.11 -4.78
C GLN A 96 -6.96 -3.26 -4.40
N MET A 97 -6.47 -4.49 -4.28
CA MET A 97 -5.07 -4.77 -3.98
C MET A 97 -4.13 -4.30 -5.09
N ALA A 98 -4.52 -4.45 -6.37
CA ALA A 98 -3.75 -3.98 -7.50
C ALA A 98 -3.64 -2.44 -7.51
N ILE A 99 -4.74 -1.74 -7.20
CA ILE A 99 -4.76 -0.28 -7.04
C ILE A 99 -3.80 0.12 -5.92
N SER A 100 -3.92 -0.47 -4.73
CA SER A 100 -3.05 -0.18 -3.58
C SER A 100 -1.56 -0.35 -3.93
N ARG A 101 -1.18 -1.48 -4.54
CA ARG A 101 0.22 -1.73 -4.93
C ARG A 101 0.71 -0.76 -6.00
N SER A 102 -0.14 -0.38 -6.96
CA SER A 102 0.22 0.61 -7.98
C SER A 102 0.51 1.97 -7.37
N ARG A 103 -0.28 2.38 -6.35
CA ARG A 103 -0.08 3.65 -5.64
C ARG A 103 1.28 3.73 -4.94
N GLU A 104 1.75 2.63 -4.35
CA GLU A 104 3.07 2.56 -3.71
C GLU A 104 4.21 2.89 -4.67
N PHE A 105 4.19 2.32 -5.89
CA PHE A 105 5.21 2.63 -6.91
C PHE A 105 5.14 4.08 -7.39
N VAL A 106 3.94 4.66 -7.48
CA VAL A 106 3.75 6.07 -7.82
C VAL A 106 4.30 6.96 -6.71
N ALA A 107 4.06 6.61 -5.45
CA ALA A 107 4.57 7.33 -4.28
C ALA A 107 6.10 7.22 -4.16
N ASP A 108 6.70 6.06 -4.45
CA ASP A 108 8.15 5.90 -4.53
C ASP A 108 8.78 6.81 -5.58
N ALA A 109 8.23 6.79 -6.79
CA ALA A 109 8.75 7.61 -7.88
C ALA A 109 8.61 9.11 -7.58
N GLU A 110 7.49 9.53 -7.02
CA GLU A 110 7.24 10.92 -6.67
C GLU A 110 8.06 11.36 -5.45
N GLY A 111 8.22 10.49 -4.44
CA GLY A 111 9.10 10.72 -3.30
C GLY A 111 10.55 10.92 -3.72
N ALA A 112 11.04 10.10 -4.66
CA ALA A 112 12.36 10.29 -5.28
C ALA A 112 12.48 11.64 -6.01
N ARG A 113 11.43 12.09 -6.72
CA ARG A 113 11.41 13.41 -7.37
C ARG A 113 11.42 14.56 -6.37
N ILE A 114 10.65 14.44 -5.28
CA ILE A 114 10.61 15.43 -4.20
C ILE A 114 12.00 15.56 -3.56
N LEU A 115 12.69 14.44 -3.34
CA LEU A 115 14.02 14.42 -2.72
C LEU A 115 15.14 14.78 -3.71
N GLY A 116 14.89 14.64 -5.01
CA GLY A 116 15.90 14.79 -6.06
C GLY A 116 16.92 13.63 -6.12
N ASP A 117 16.70 12.57 -5.35
CA ASP A 117 17.56 11.38 -5.28
C ASP A 117 16.71 10.16 -4.82
N PRO A 118 16.66 9.06 -5.58
CA PRO A 118 15.93 7.85 -5.16
C PRO A 118 16.68 7.02 -4.11
N GLN A 119 17.99 7.23 -3.95
CA GLN A 119 18.85 6.37 -3.14
C GLN A 119 18.45 6.34 -1.64
N PRO A 120 18.13 7.48 -0.99
CA PRO A 120 17.82 7.47 0.44
C PRO A 120 16.56 6.66 0.77
N LEU A 121 15.54 6.69 -0.09
CA LEU A 121 14.34 5.87 0.09
C LEU A 121 14.65 4.37 -0.10
N ALA A 122 15.47 4.02 -1.10
CA ALA A 122 15.87 2.62 -1.33
C ALA A 122 16.66 2.05 -0.14
N ASP A 123 17.56 2.84 0.46
CA ASP A 123 18.33 2.43 1.63
C ASP A 123 17.46 2.34 2.88
N ALA A 124 16.50 3.26 3.05
CA ALA A 124 15.51 3.19 4.12
C ALA A 124 14.69 1.90 4.05
N LEU A 125 14.17 1.54 2.86
CA LEU A 125 13.40 0.31 2.66
C LEU A 125 14.21 -0.93 3.06
N ARG A 126 15.49 -1.01 2.64
CA ARG A 126 16.38 -2.13 3.00
C ARG A 126 16.60 -2.24 4.51
N LYS A 127 16.80 -1.11 5.20
CA LYS A 127 17.00 -1.09 6.65
C LYS A 127 15.75 -1.44 7.44
N ILE A 128 14.59 -0.92 7.02
CA ILE A 128 13.32 -1.25 7.67
C ILE A 128 13.04 -2.74 7.50
N GLU A 129 13.28 -3.32 6.31
CA GLU A 129 13.02 -4.73 6.07
C GLU A 129 13.89 -5.62 6.95
N SER A 130 15.18 -5.29 7.03
CA SER A 130 16.13 -5.96 7.91
C SER A 130 15.70 -5.87 9.38
N SER A 131 15.22 -4.69 9.80
CA SER A 131 14.79 -4.45 11.19
C SER A 131 13.52 -5.22 11.54
N VAL A 132 12.54 -5.29 10.63
CA VAL A 132 11.29 -6.04 10.82
C VAL A 132 11.55 -7.55 10.88
N LYS A 133 12.48 -8.07 10.06
CA LYS A 133 12.90 -9.48 10.12
C LYS A 133 13.58 -9.83 11.46
N GLN A 134 14.34 -8.90 12.03
CA GLN A 134 15.04 -9.10 13.31
C GLN A 134 14.14 -8.96 14.53
N ARG A 135 13.11 -8.10 14.45
CA ARG A 135 12.13 -7.89 15.52
C ARG A 135 10.71 -7.93 14.95
N PRO A 136 10.17 -9.13 14.69
CA PRO A 136 8.78 -9.27 14.25
C PRO A 136 7.85 -8.68 15.29
N MET A 137 6.90 -7.86 14.85
CA MET A 137 5.82 -7.36 15.70
C MET A 137 4.56 -8.17 15.39
N GLU A 138 3.82 -8.55 16.42
CA GLU A 138 2.45 -9.00 16.21
C GLU A 138 1.58 -7.81 15.82
N VAL A 139 0.95 -7.89 14.65
CA VAL A 139 0.15 -6.80 14.11
C VAL A 139 -1.23 -7.31 13.77
N GLN A 140 -2.26 -6.60 14.25
CA GLN A 140 -3.63 -6.92 13.88
C GLN A 140 -3.79 -6.74 12.37
N PRO A 141 -4.34 -7.73 11.63
CA PRO A 141 -4.51 -7.66 10.18
C PRO A 141 -5.21 -6.38 9.71
N ALA A 142 -6.17 -5.88 10.49
CA ALA A 142 -6.90 -4.63 10.22
C ALA A 142 -6.01 -3.38 10.16
N THR A 143 -4.85 -3.38 10.84
CA THR A 143 -3.92 -2.24 10.89
C THR A 143 -2.68 -2.43 10.02
N SER A 144 -2.52 -3.60 9.38
CA SER A 144 -1.33 -3.97 8.61
C SER A 144 -1.00 -3.00 7.47
N HIS A 145 -2.03 -2.37 6.88
CA HIS A 145 -1.91 -1.41 5.78
C HIS A 145 -1.33 -0.03 6.19
N LEU A 146 -1.14 0.22 7.47
CA LEU A 146 -0.52 1.46 7.99
C LEU A 146 1.01 1.34 8.15
N TYR A 147 1.58 0.18 7.88
CA TYR A 147 3.01 -0.10 8.06
C TYR A 147 3.76 -0.05 6.73
N ILE A 148 4.90 0.65 6.71
CA ILE A 148 5.77 0.79 5.52
C ILE A 148 6.20 -0.58 4.96
N ILE A 149 6.43 -1.55 5.85
CA ILE A 149 6.77 -2.92 5.50
C ILE A 149 5.83 -3.84 6.26
N ASN A 150 5.28 -4.81 5.54
CA ASN A 150 4.39 -5.79 6.11
C ASN A 150 5.15 -6.67 7.13
N PRO A 151 4.72 -6.69 8.40
CA PRO A 151 5.33 -7.52 9.44
C PRO A 151 4.81 -8.97 9.42
N VAL A 152 3.79 -9.28 8.61
CA VAL A 152 3.24 -10.63 8.45
C VAL A 152 4.03 -11.37 7.35
N PHE A 153 4.81 -12.37 7.74
CA PHE A 153 5.59 -13.20 6.83
C PHE A 153 4.86 -14.51 6.50
N GLY A 154 4.69 -14.81 5.21
CA GLY A 154 4.35 -16.14 4.68
C GLY A 154 2.86 -16.46 4.44
N GLY A 155 2.60 -17.38 3.49
CA GLY A 155 1.29 -17.98 3.22
C GLY A 155 0.34 -17.15 2.34
N LEU A 156 -0.96 -17.51 2.34
CA LEU A 156 -2.04 -16.74 1.68
C LEU A 156 -2.12 -15.29 2.19
N ALA A 157 -1.55 -14.99 3.36
CA ALA A 157 -1.41 -13.63 3.90
C ALA A 157 -0.54 -12.71 3.01
N GLY A 158 0.39 -13.26 2.23
CA GLY A 158 1.15 -12.49 1.22
C GLY A 158 0.28 -12.00 0.06
N LEU A 159 -0.84 -12.68 -0.23
CA LEU A 159 -1.83 -12.20 -1.20
C LEU A 159 -2.54 -10.96 -0.67
N PHE A 160 -2.83 -10.89 0.62
CA PHE A 160 -3.40 -9.73 1.31
C PHE A 160 -2.38 -8.65 1.68
N SER A 161 -1.11 -8.78 1.27
CA SER A 161 -0.11 -7.74 1.47
C SER A 161 -0.46 -6.52 0.63
N THR A 162 -0.83 -5.43 1.30
CA THR A 162 -1.20 -4.14 0.67
C THR A 162 0.00 -3.44 0.04
N HIS A 163 1.22 -3.80 0.45
CA HIS A 163 2.46 -3.29 -0.11
C HIS A 163 3.09 -4.30 -1.09
N PRO A 164 3.64 -3.84 -2.22
CA PRO A 164 4.44 -4.68 -3.10
C PRO A 164 5.73 -5.12 -2.41
N ALA A 165 6.35 -6.20 -2.91
CA ALA A 165 7.60 -6.71 -2.36
C ALA A 165 8.68 -5.63 -2.33
N THR A 166 9.38 -5.49 -1.20
CA THR A 166 10.40 -4.46 -0.97
C THR A 166 11.48 -4.47 -2.05
N ASP A 167 11.96 -5.66 -2.44
CA ASP A 167 12.96 -5.81 -3.50
C ASP A 167 12.52 -5.19 -4.83
N LYS A 168 11.24 -5.31 -5.19
CA LYS A 168 10.70 -4.71 -6.43
C LYS A 168 10.67 -3.19 -6.36
N ARG A 169 10.34 -2.63 -5.20
CA ARG A 169 10.36 -1.17 -4.96
C ARG A 169 11.79 -0.64 -5.05
N ILE A 170 12.74 -1.32 -4.39
CA ILE A 170 14.17 -0.99 -4.43
C ILE A 170 14.69 -1.04 -5.86
N ALA A 171 14.40 -2.10 -6.61
CA ALA A 171 14.82 -2.22 -8.01
C ALA A 171 14.29 -1.06 -8.85
N LYS A 172 13.02 -0.68 -8.70
CA LYS A 172 12.43 0.45 -9.42
C LYS A 172 13.09 1.79 -9.08
N LEU A 173 13.38 2.03 -7.80
CA LEU A 173 14.12 3.22 -7.37
C LEU A 173 15.54 3.26 -7.93
N GLN A 174 16.20 2.11 -8.01
CA GLN A 174 17.54 2.00 -8.61
C GLN A 174 17.54 2.26 -10.12
N GLU A 175 16.52 1.79 -10.85
CA GLU A 175 16.33 2.13 -12.28
C GLU A 175 16.19 3.65 -12.48
N MET A 176 15.55 4.34 -11.53
CA MET A 176 15.37 5.79 -11.59
C MET A 176 16.67 6.57 -11.34
N ARG A 177 17.68 5.97 -10.70
CA ARG A 177 18.94 6.67 -10.35
C ARG A 177 19.63 7.31 -11.56
N GLY A 178 19.55 6.68 -12.74
CA GLY A 178 20.11 7.24 -13.97
C GLY A 178 19.47 8.57 -14.42
N GLN A 179 18.30 8.91 -13.89
CA GLN A 179 17.54 10.13 -14.21
C GLN A 179 17.92 11.31 -13.28
N PHE A 180 18.52 11.03 -12.13
CA PHE A 180 18.93 12.02 -11.13
C PHE A 180 20.45 12.15 -11.16
N LYS A 181 20.96 13.07 -12.00
CA LYS A 181 22.41 13.31 -12.06
C LYS A 181 22.93 13.86 -10.72
N PRO A 182 24.18 13.53 -10.31
CA PRO A 182 24.78 13.99 -9.05
C PRO A 182 24.85 15.52 -8.88
N GLU A 183 24.69 16.26 -9.97
CA GLU A 183 24.93 17.70 -10.10
C GLU A 183 23.81 18.55 -9.47
N MET A 184 22.66 17.94 -9.14
CA MET A 184 21.51 18.67 -8.58
C MET A 184 21.63 18.98 -7.08
N LYS A 185 22.62 18.41 -6.38
CA LYS A 185 22.92 18.75 -4.97
C LYS A 185 23.55 20.14 -4.79
N ALA A 186 24.11 20.74 -5.85
CA ALA A 186 24.79 22.04 -5.77
C ALA A 186 23.85 23.25 -5.89
N ALA A 187 22.58 23.06 -6.26
CA ALA A 187 21.66 24.17 -6.54
C ALA A 187 20.81 24.62 -5.34
N VAL A 188 20.95 23.99 -4.17
CA VAL A 188 20.11 24.26 -2.99
C VAL A 188 20.92 24.38 -1.68
N ALA A 189 22.24 24.60 -1.79
CA ALA A 189 23.09 25.02 -0.67
C ALA A 189 23.38 26.52 -0.78
#